data_AF-A0A1I5VAU7-F1
#
_entry.id   AF-A0A1I5VAU7-F1
#
_cell.length_a   1.000
_cell.length_b   1.000
_cell.length_c   1.000
_cell.angle_alpha   90.00
_cell.angle_beta   90.00
_cell.angle_gamma   90.00
#
_symmetry.space_group_name_H-M   'P 1'
#
loop_
_entity.id
_entity.type
_entity.pdbx_description
1 polymer ?
#
loop_
_entity_poly.entity_id
_entity_poly.type
_entity_poly.pdbx_seq_one_letter_code
_entity_poly.pdbx_strand_id
1 'polypeptide(L)' 'MHLFVRKNKDDKISKEFYYLGHMKASGNTRQFVMPNTTKTAVEIEWLLDVPVREDLYEYIVNE' A
#
# COMPACT_ATOMS: atom_id res chain seq x y z
N MET A 1 4.65 -3.45 12.03
CA MET A 1 3.27 -3.32 11.53
C MET A 1 3.04 -4.39 10.46
N HIS A 2 1.80 -4.83 10.22
CA HIS A 2 1.50 -5.86 9.20
C HIS A 2 0.88 -5.22 7.96
N LEU A 3 1.34 -5.61 6.76
CA LEU A 3 0.81 -5.12 5.49
C LEU A 3 -0.14 -6.13 4.84
N PHE A 4 -1.36 -5.67 4.53
CA PHE A 4 -2.37 -6.41 3.78
C PHE A 4 -2.78 -5.58 2.57
N VAL A 5 -2.71 -6.17 1.37
CA VAL A 5 -2.99 -5.49 0.09
C VAL A 5 -4.17 -6.16 -0.60
N ARG A 6 -4.99 -5.36 -1.28
CA ARG A 6 -6.10 -5.82 -2.12
C ARG A 6 -5.94 -5.22 -3.51
N LYS A 7 -6.01 -6.05 -4.55
CA LYS A 7 -5.85 -5.61 -5.95
C LYS A 7 -7.01 -4.70 -6.40
N ASN A 8 -8.26 -5.14 -6.22
CA ASN A 8 -9.43 -4.38 -6.67
C ASN A 8 -10.28 -3.89 -5.49
N LYS A 9 -10.46 -2.58 -5.40
CA LYS A 9 -11.30 -1.95 -4.37
C LYS A 9 -12.80 -2.19 -4.63
N ASP A 10 -13.19 -2.31 -5.89
CA ASP A 10 -14.58 -2.36 -6.36
C ASP A 10 -15.12 -3.78 -6.50
N ASP A 11 -14.30 -4.81 -6.27
CA ASP A 11 -14.77 -6.19 -6.26
C ASP A 11 -15.80 -6.37 -5.12
N LYS A 12 -17.03 -6.71 -5.50
CA LYS A 12 -18.17 -6.86 -4.58
C LYS A 12 -18.35 -8.30 -4.10
N ILE A 13 -17.65 -9.26 -4.69
CA ILE A 13 -17.93 -10.69 -4.51
C ILE A 13 -16.97 -11.31 -3.49
N SER A 14 -15.65 -11.03 -3.55
CA SER A 14 -14.70 -11.54 -2.56
C SER A 14 -13.81 -10.44 -1.96
N LYS A 15 -13.74 -10.43 -0.61
CA LYS A 15 -12.86 -9.54 0.17
C LYS A 15 -11.55 -10.28 0.48
N GLU A 16 -10.82 -10.67 -0.56
CA GLU A 16 -9.53 -11.31 -0.40
C GLU A 16 -8.42 -10.28 -0.21
N PHE A 17 -7.52 -10.57 0.73
CA PHE A 17 -6.35 -9.75 1.04
C PHE A 17 -5.10 -10.60 0.93
N TYR A 18 -4.06 -10.04 0.32
CA TYR A 18 -2.73 -10.61 0.27
C TYR A 18 -1.93 -10.09 1.46
N TYR A 19 -1.46 -10.99 2.31
CA TYR A 19 -0.55 -10.63 3.39
C TYR A 19 0.88 -10.54 2.85
N LEU A 20 1.49 -9.36 2.94
CA LEU A 20 2.83 -9.08 2.41
C LEU A 20 3.92 -9.06 3.49
N GLY A 21 3.56 -9.28 4.76
CA GLY A 21 4.52 -9.41 5.85
C GLY A 21 4.59 -8.21 6.79
N HIS A 22 5.69 -8.14 7.52
CA HIS A 22 5.98 -7.07 8.47
C HIS A 22 6.65 -5.88 7.77
N MET A 23 6.30 -4.69 8.22
CA MET A 23 6.89 -3.43 7.78
C MET A 23 7.19 -2.51 8.96
N LYS A 24 8.17 -1.63 8.73
CA LYS A 24 8.60 -0.54 9.62
C LYS A 24 8.57 0.79 8.88
N ALA A 25 8.28 1.87 9.59
CA ALA A 25 8.33 3.21 9.01
C ALA A 25 9.79 3.53 8.66
N SER A 26 10.04 4.13 7.51
CA SER A 26 11.39 4.60 7.17
C SER A 26 11.80 5.83 7.99
N GLY A 27 10.80 6.53 8.56
CA GLY A 27 10.96 7.83 9.21
C GLY A 27 10.72 9.00 8.26
N ASN A 28 10.62 8.75 6.95
CA ASN A 28 10.31 9.77 5.96
C ASN A 28 8.80 10.02 5.90
N THR A 29 8.41 11.27 6.07
CA THR A 29 7.03 11.73 5.92
C THR A 29 6.98 13.00 5.13
N ARG A 30 6.02 13.14 4.21
CA ARG A 30 5.81 14.36 3.43
C ARG A 30 4.37 14.82 3.55
N GLN A 31 4.19 16.05 4.00
CA GLN A 31 2.88 16.69 4.02
C GLN A 31 2.61 17.36 2.69
N PHE A 32 1.40 17.20 2.15
CA PHE A 32 0.99 17.84 0.90
C PHE A 32 -0.50 18.20 0.94
N VAL A 33 -0.92 19.12 0.07
CA VAL A 33 -2.34 19.43 -0.14
C VAL A 33 -2.85 18.56 -1.27
N MET A 34 -3.93 17.80 -1.02
CA MET A 34 -4.46 16.90 -2.05
C MET A 34 -4.89 17.69 -3.29
N PRO A 35 -4.59 17.20 -4.51
CA PRO A 35 -5.06 17.83 -5.74
C PRO A 35 -6.58 18.05 -5.72
N ASN A 36 -7.03 19.19 -6.24
CA ASN A 36 -8.45 19.59 -6.29
C ASN A 36 -9.14 19.78 -4.93
N THR A 37 -8.40 19.91 -3.83
CA THR A 37 -8.96 20.23 -2.51
C THR A 37 -8.06 21.19 -1.72
N THR A 38 -8.54 21.68 -0.58
CA THR A 38 -7.73 22.40 0.43
C THR A 38 -7.30 21.49 1.59
N LYS A 39 -7.57 20.19 1.49
CA LYS A 39 -7.28 19.24 2.57
C LYS A 39 -5.82 18.85 2.55
N THR A 40 -5.21 18.88 3.72
CA THR A 40 -3.83 18.44 3.90
C THR A 40 -3.78 16.94 4.19
N ALA A 41 -2.88 16.24 3.52
CA ALA A 41 -2.60 14.81 3.69
C ALA A 41 -1.12 14.58 3.96
N VAL A 42 -0.78 13.39 4.44
CA VAL A 42 0.59 12.98 4.75
C VAL A 42 0.91 11.69 4.00
N GLU A 43 1.94 11.73 3.18
CA GLU A 43 2.62 10.55 2.64
C GLU A 43 3.59 10.04 3.70
N ILE A 44 3.52 8.73 4.00
CA ILE A 44 4.41 8.06 4.95
C ILE A 44 5.07 6.92 4.20
N GLU A 45 6.40 6.88 4.21
CA GLU A 45 7.15 5.81 3.58
C GLU A 45 7.38 4.64 4.56
N TRP A 46 7.15 3.42 4.06
CA TRP A 46 7.28 2.18 4.81
C TRP A 46 8.24 1.24 4.09
N LEU A 47 9.05 0.51 4.87
CA LEU A 47 9.97 -0.50 4.39
C LEU A 47 9.46 -1.87 4.82
N LEU A 48 9.31 -2.78 3.86
CA LEU A 48 9.03 -4.19 4.12
C LEU A 48 10.30 -4.89 4.60
N ASP A 49 10.19 -5.73 5.63
CA ASP A 49 11.33 -6.48 6.15
C ASP A 49 11.77 -7.61 5.21
N VAL A 50 10.84 -8.14 4.41
CA VAL A 50 11.08 -9.18 3.39
C VAL A 50 10.56 -8.66 2.05
N PRO A 51 11.32 -8.80 0.95
CA PRO A 51 10.84 -8.41 -0.37
C PRO A 51 9.58 -9.18 -0.77
N VAL A 52 8.68 -8.50 -1.48
CA VAL A 52 7.50 -9.16 -2.06
C VAL A 52 7.97 -10.12 -3.14
N ARG A 53 7.37 -11.32 -3.17
CA ARG A 53 7.62 -12.31 -4.21
C ARG A 53 7.26 -11.74 -5.58
N GLU A 54 8.13 -11.92 -6.57
CA GLU A 54 8.07 -11.24 -7.87
C GLU A 54 6.74 -11.46 -8.60
N ASP A 55 6.28 -12.70 -8.70
CA ASP A 55 5.00 -13.07 -9.32
C ASP A 55 3.78 -12.37 -8.67
N LEU A 56 3.79 -12.22 -7.34
CA LEU A 56 2.73 -11.53 -6.60
C LEU A 56 2.83 -10.02 -6.78
N TYR A 57 4.06 -9.48 -6.80
CA TYR A 57 4.30 -8.07 -7.07
C TYR A 57 3.77 -7.70 -8.46
N GLU A 58 4.12 -8.46 -9.50
CA GLU A 58 3.60 -8.29 -10.84
C GLU A 58 2.08 -8.38 -10.89
N TYR A 59 1.50 -9.39 -10.24
CA TYR A 59 0.04 -9.55 -10.19
C TYR A 59 -0.68 -8.35 -9.56
N ILE A 60 -0.13 -7.78 -8.47
CA ILE A 60 -0.71 -6.65 -7.74
C ILE A 60 -0.57 -5.34 -8.51
N VAL A 61 0.57 -5.12 -9.18
CA VAL A 61 0.91 -3.85 -9.84
C VAL A 61 0.32 -3.76 -11.25
N ASN A 62 0.17 -4.89 -11.96
CA ASN A 62 -0.43 -4.91 -13.28
C ASN A 62 -1.97 -4.85 -13.19
N GLU A 63 -2.63 -4.14 -14.10
CA GLU A 63 -4.11 -4.07 -14.21
C GLU A 63 -4.72 -5.43 -14.57
#